data_AF-A0A8H5QJF9-F1
#
_entry.id   AF-A0A8H5QJF9-F1
#
_cell.length_a   1.000
_cell.length_b   1.000
_cell.length_c   1.000
_cell.angle_alpha   90.00
_cell.angle_beta   90.00
_cell.angle_gamma   90.00
#
_symmetry.space_group_name_H-M   'P 1'
#
loop_
_entity.id
_entity.type
_entity.pdbx_description
1 polymer ?
#
loop_
_entity_poly.entity_id
_entity_poly.type
_entity_poly.pdbx_seq_one_letter_code
_entity_poly.pdbx_strand_id
1 'polypeptide(L)'
;MRATNAPSNKRRKVFSVEAKSRITKHGADFTKFIDKETHTTRIPRIGVDILKKDVSPDLAGVLPWMSSSSALQRQSIPTYPKMILKALDNLQRDVRIYEGLVKQDNKIRAPNWMRWQQDIKDLQGVSKHGLAIASKMINHFIMPESHGLPPKPSEGAGGVEHVAWDLIEEALPKMSDDIWGKIAKGHLKAFTGDLDQAAKMGALKYVEELQKKKQSDVVAFLLRVRCWELRQLNVIHRASRPSRLDKARRLGYKAKQGYVIYRVRVRRGGRKRPAPKGATYGKPTNQGINQLKYQRSLKATAEERVGRRCANLRVLNSYWINQDSTYKYYEVILVDPQHKAIRIDPRINWIVNPVHKHRESRGLTATGKKSRGLNKGHRYNKTQAGRRKTWKRHNTLSLWRYR
;
A
#
# COMPACT_ATOMS: atom_id res chain seq x y z
N MET A 1 13.89 40.69 -37.18
CA MET A 1 13.76 39.21 -37.28
C MET A 1 14.40 38.56 -36.06
N ARG A 2 13.63 37.69 -35.37
CA ARG A 2 13.98 36.61 -34.42
C ARG A 2 14.86 36.90 -33.19
N ALA A 3 14.18 36.99 -32.04
CA ALA A 3 14.68 36.58 -30.74
C ALA A 3 14.83 35.05 -30.66
N THR A 4 15.95 34.55 -30.12
CA THR A 4 16.17 33.13 -29.83
C THR A 4 16.07 32.86 -28.33
N ASN A 5 15.01 32.14 -27.93
CA ASN A 5 14.76 31.68 -26.57
C ASN A 5 15.41 30.31 -26.28
N ALA A 6 16.25 30.29 -25.22
CA ALA A 6 16.52 29.21 -24.24
C ALA A 6 17.30 27.92 -24.68
N PRO A 7 18.00 27.21 -23.74
CA PRO A 7 17.34 26.54 -22.61
C PRO A 7 18.06 26.63 -21.24
N SER A 8 17.41 27.26 -20.26
CA SER A 8 17.76 27.28 -18.82
C SER A 8 17.55 25.92 -18.09
N ASN A 9 17.02 24.90 -18.79
CA ASN A 9 16.57 23.64 -18.18
C ASN A 9 17.68 22.57 -18.04
N LYS A 10 18.81 22.71 -18.75
CA LYS A 10 19.96 21.78 -18.64
C LYS A 10 20.79 22.02 -17.38
N ARG A 11 21.02 23.28 -16.99
CA ARG A 11 21.81 23.65 -15.79
C ARG A 11 21.16 23.18 -14.48
N ARG A 12 19.83 23.23 -14.35
CA ARG A 12 19.11 22.76 -13.14
C ARG A 12 19.16 21.24 -12.93
N LYS A 13 19.24 20.43 -14.00
CA LYS A 13 19.30 18.96 -13.88
C LYS A 13 20.66 18.47 -13.39
N VAL A 14 21.76 19.07 -13.87
CA VAL A 14 23.13 18.69 -13.50
C VAL A 14 23.37 18.91 -12.00
N PHE A 15 22.99 20.09 -11.47
CA PHE A 15 23.08 20.40 -10.04
C PHE A 15 22.34 19.41 -9.13
N SER A 16 21.18 18.90 -9.55
CA SER A 16 20.38 17.95 -8.75
C SER A 16 20.96 16.53 -8.69
N VAL A 17 21.70 16.11 -9.72
CA VAL A 17 22.33 14.79 -9.78
C VAL A 17 23.60 14.79 -8.93
N GLU A 18 24.36 15.87 -9.00
CA GLU A 18 25.58 16.07 -8.22
C GLU A 18 25.29 16.21 -6.72
N ALA A 19 24.24 16.95 -6.35
CA ALA A 19 23.78 17.07 -4.96
C ALA A 19 23.33 15.71 -4.39
N LYS A 20 22.61 14.89 -5.18
CA LYS A 20 22.19 13.54 -4.75
C LYS A 20 23.38 12.61 -4.55
N SER A 21 24.38 12.68 -5.43
CA SER A 21 25.61 11.90 -5.30
C SER A 21 26.42 12.27 -4.06
N ARG A 22 26.45 13.55 -3.68
CA ARG A 22 27.12 14.03 -2.46
C ARG A 22 26.41 13.55 -1.20
N ILE A 23 25.08 13.63 -1.16
CA ILE A 23 24.28 13.14 -0.03
C ILE A 23 24.45 11.63 0.17
N THR A 24 24.49 10.85 -0.92
CA THR A 24 24.73 9.40 -0.82
C THR A 24 26.14 9.07 -0.33
N LYS A 25 27.13 9.89 -0.69
CA LYS A 25 28.52 9.73 -0.22
C LYS A 25 28.64 10.06 1.27
N HIS A 26 28.08 11.18 1.71
CA HIS A 26 28.02 11.55 3.13
C HIS A 26 27.28 10.53 3.99
N GLY A 27 26.20 9.95 3.48
CA GLY A 27 25.48 8.87 4.18
C GLY A 27 26.35 7.62 4.37
N ALA A 28 27.10 7.22 3.35
CA ALA A 28 28.00 6.07 3.43
C ALA A 28 29.20 6.31 4.37
N ASP A 29 29.73 7.54 4.38
CA ASP A 29 30.83 7.93 5.27
C ASP A 29 30.35 8.00 6.74
N PHE A 30 29.11 8.43 6.97
CA PHE A 30 28.49 8.46 8.30
C PHE A 30 28.23 7.05 8.86
N THR A 31 27.81 6.10 8.02
CA THR A 31 27.66 4.70 8.45
C THR A 31 29.00 4.08 8.82
N LYS A 32 30.06 4.37 8.06
CA LYS A 32 31.42 3.91 8.39
C LYS A 32 31.95 4.53 9.69
N PHE A 33 31.56 5.77 9.99
CA PHE A 33 31.90 6.44 11.24
C PHE A 33 31.21 5.79 12.45
N ILE A 34 29.91 5.48 12.33
CA ILE A 34 29.14 4.79 13.40
C ILE A 34 29.69 3.39 13.67
N ASP A 35 30.02 2.63 12.63
CA ASP A 35 30.59 1.29 12.79
C ASP A 35 31.99 1.35 13.43
N LYS A 36 32.76 2.41 13.15
CA LYS A 36 34.09 2.63 13.77
C LYS A 36 33.99 2.99 15.26
N GLU A 37 33.04 3.83 15.65
CA GLU A 37 32.83 4.25 17.04
C GLU A 37 32.28 3.12 17.92
N THR A 38 31.36 2.31 17.38
CA THR A 38 30.72 1.21 18.13
C THR A 38 31.66 0.04 18.44
N HIS A 39 32.73 -0.15 17.65
CA HIS A 39 33.71 -1.20 17.89
C HIS A 39 34.88 -0.80 18.80
N THR A 40 35.07 0.50 19.10
CA THR A 40 36.35 0.97 19.69
C THR A 40 36.28 1.35 21.18
N THR A 41 35.11 1.63 21.76
CA THR A 41 35.05 2.24 23.10
C THR A 41 34.59 1.27 24.21
N ARG A 42 35.57 0.60 24.85
CA ARG A 42 35.39 -0.04 26.16
C ARG A 42 35.12 1.05 27.22
N ILE A 43 34.00 0.93 27.94
CA ILE A 43 33.56 1.91 28.94
C ILE A 43 34.38 1.77 30.23
N PRO A 44 35.04 2.83 30.75
CA PRO A 44 35.63 2.82 32.08
C PRO A 44 34.56 3.03 33.15
N ARG A 45 34.71 2.34 34.28
CA ARG A 45 33.81 2.42 35.43
C ARG A 45 34.21 3.58 36.34
N ILE A 46 33.27 4.47 36.66
CA ILE A 46 33.45 5.55 37.63
C ILE A 46 32.84 5.12 38.97
N GLY A 47 33.56 5.40 40.07
CA GLY A 47 33.21 5.02 41.44
C GLY A 47 31.99 5.76 41.99
N VAL A 48 31.23 5.04 42.82
CA VAL A 48 29.92 5.41 43.38
C VAL A 48 29.97 6.63 44.30
N ASP A 49 31.16 7.01 44.76
CA ASP A 49 31.35 8.08 45.73
C ASP A 49 31.19 9.48 45.10
N ILE A 50 31.40 9.60 43.79
CA ILE A 50 31.19 10.85 43.04
C ILE A 50 29.69 11.17 42.93
N LEU A 51 28.85 10.14 42.79
CA LEU A 51 27.40 10.30 42.67
C LEU A 51 26.71 10.68 44.00
N LYS A 52 27.36 10.46 45.14
CA LYS A 52 26.79 10.77 46.45
C LYS A 52 26.89 12.25 46.84
N LYS A 53 27.77 13.02 46.20
CA LYS A 53 27.95 14.45 46.52
C LYS A 53 26.88 15.36 45.91
N ASP A 54 26.23 14.92 44.83
CA ASP A 54 25.42 15.82 43.98
C ASP A 54 23.90 15.57 44.06
N VAL A 55 23.41 14.75 45.00
CA VAL A 55 21.97 14.44 45.12
C VAL A 55 21.41 14.97 46.44
N SER A 56 20.41 15.85 46.32
CA SER A 56 19.70 16.51 47.42
C SER A 56 19.06 15.51 48.41
N PRO A 57 19.07 15.79 49.74
CA PRO A 57 18.52 14.90 50.78
C PRO A 57 17.03 14.52 50.58
N ASP A 58 16.25 15.38 49.93
CA ASP A 58 14.81 15.17 49.73
C ASP A 58 14.44 14.07 48.72
N LEU A 59 15.40 13.62 47.90
CA LEU A 59 15.18 12.54 46.94
C LEU A 59 15.30 11.14 47.56
N ALA A 60 15.78 11.04 48.80
CA ALA A 60 15.89 9.76 49.53
C ALA A 60 14.50 9.18 49.91
N GLY A 61 13.47 10.01 50.03
CA GLY A 61 12.10 9.58 50.35
C GLY A 61 11.31 9.02 49.16
N VAL A 62 11.72 9.34 47.92
CA VAL A 62 11.01 8.93 46.69
C VAL A 62 11.52 7.59 46.16
N LEU A 63 12.60 7.07 46.73
CA LEU A 63 13.34 5.93 46.23
C LEU A 63 13.35 4.79 47.28
N PRO A 64 12.41 3.81 47.19
CA PRO A 64 12.18 2.80 48.23
C PRO A 64 13.37 1.88 48.55
N TRP A 65 14.33 1.80 47.63
CA TRP A 65 15.58 1.02 47.75
C TRP A 65 16.70 1.70 48.56
N MET A 66 16.51 2.92 49.06
CA MET A 66 17.52 3.66 49.83
C MET A 66 17.33 3.61 51.36
N SER A 67 16.26 2.99 51.85
CA SER A 67 16.08 2.64 53.26
C SER A 67 16.51 1.18 53.48
N SER A 68 17.56 0.98 54.28
CA SER A 68 18.14 -0.29 54.72
C SER A 68 17.10 -1.22 55.39
N SER A 69 17.16 -2.55 55.42
CA SER A 69 18.17 -3.59 55.15
C SER A 69 17.46 -4.95 55.20
N SER A 70 17.86 -5.93 54.39
CA SER A 70 18.10 -7.33 54.85
C SER A 70 18.60 -8.19 53.69
N ALA A 71 19.41 -9.18 54.06
CA ALA A 71 20.28 -9.96 53.22
C ALA A 71 19.56 -10.98 52.33
N LEU A 72 20.31 -11.44 51.31
CA LEU A 72 20.08 -12.63 50.47
C LEU A 72 18.93 -12.56 49.45
N GLN A 73 19.23 -12.18 48.21
CA GLN A 73 19.23 -13.12 47.06
C GLN A 73 19.72 -12.41 45.78
N ARG A 74 20.84 -12.87 45.22
CA ARG A 74 21.25 -12.54 43.84
C ARG A 74 20.33 -13.30 42.89
N GLN A 75 19.69 -12.62 41.95
CA GLN A 75 19.54 -13.06 40.55
C GLN A 75 19.03 -11.89 39.68
N SER A 76 19.53 -11.86 38.44
CA SER A 76 19.39 -10.81 37.43
C SER A 76 17.96 -10.32 37.20
N ILE A 77 17.71 -9.03 37.44
CA ILE A 77 16.52 -8.32 36.96
C ILE A 77 16.98 -7.05 36.22
N PRO A 78 16.57 -6.84 34.96
CA PRO A 78 17.04 -5.73 34.14
C PRO A 78 16.45 -4.40 34.62
N THR A 79 17.30 -3.38 34.59
CA THR A 79 17.13 -2.06 35.18
C THR A 79 16.16 -1.19 34.36
N TYR A 80 14.86 -1.45 34.51
CA TYR A 80 13.76 -0.60 34.00
C TYR A 80 13.94 0.91 34.31
N PRO A 81 14.46 1.31 35.49
CA PRO A 81 14.67 2.74 35.80
C PRO A 81 15.75 3.42 34.95
N LYS A 82 16.82 2.69 34.59
CA LYS A 82 17.94 3.24 33.80
C LYS A 82 17.57 3.46 32.33
N MET A 83 16.71 2.60 31.80
CA MET A 83 16.16 2.78 30.45
C MET A 83 15.23 3.98 30.40
N ILE A 84 14.40 4.19 31.42
CA ILE A 84 13.51 5.36 31.52
C ILE A 84 14.34 6.65 31.60
N LEU A 85 15.37 6.71 32.45
CA LEU A 85 16.23 7.89 32.56
C LEU A 85 17.01 8.18 31.28
N LYS A 86 17.52 7.15 30.60
CA LYS A 86 18.18 7.31 29.29
C LYS A 86 17.19 7.74 28.19
N ALA A 87 15.95 7.24 28.22
CA ALA A 87 14.90 7.67 27.30
C ALA A 87 14.48 9.12 27.55
N LEU A 88 14.42 9.54 28.81
CA LEU A 88 14.16 10.93 29.21
C LEU A 88 15.28 11.88 28.75
N ASP A 89 16.53 11.47 28.92
CA ASP A 89 17.69 12.23 28.48
C ASP A 89 17.77 12.31 26.94
N ASN A 90 17.43 11.23 26.24
CA ASN A 90 17.29 11.23 24.79
C ASN A 90 16.16 12.16 24.32
N LEU A 91 14.99 12.09 24.96
CA LEU A 91 13.86 12.97 24.65
C LEU A 91 14.24 14.44 24.88
N GLN A 92 14.90 14.75 26.01
CA GLN A 92 15.40 16.10 26.27
C GLN A 92 16.41 16.55 25.22
N ARG A 93 17.28 15.65 24.75
CA ARG A 93 18.25 15.95 23.69
C ARG A 93 17.55 16.21 22.35
N ASP A 94 16.55 15.41 22.00
CA ASP A 94 15.78 15.57 20.77
C ASP A 94 14.95 16.85 20.80
N VAL A 95 14.35 17.19 21.95
CA VAL A 95 13.65 18.47 22.16
C VAL A 95 14.63 19.64 22.02
N ARG A 96 15.84 19.56 22.60
CA ARG A 96 16.88 20.60 22.43
C ARG A 96 17.33 20.75 20.98
N ILE A 97 17.48 19.63 20.24
CA ILE A 97 17.82 19.64 18.81
C ILE A 97 16.69 20.29 18.01
N TYR A 98 15.44 19.93 18.31
CA TYR A 98 14.26 20.51 17.68
C TYR A 98 14.15 22.01 17.96
N GLU A 99 14.32 22.44 19.20
CA GLU A 99 14.37 23.86 19.56
C GLU A 99 15.50 24.59 18.83
N GLY A 100 16.67 23.97 18.70
CA GLY A 100 17.78 24.50 17.92
C GLY A 100 17.43 24.67 16.44
N LEU A 101 16.76 23.68 15.83
CA LEU A 101 16.29 23.74 14.44
C LEU A 101 15.18 24.77 14.23
N VAL A 102 14.26 24.93 15.19
CA VAL A 102 13.21 25.95 15.13
C VAL A 102 13.79 27.36 15.28
N LYS A 103 14.84 27.52 16.10
CA LYS A 103 15.54 28.80 16.30
C LYS A 103 16.50 29.16 15.17
N GLN A 104 16.83 28.24 14.26
CA GLN A 104 17.63 28.55 13.08
C GLN A 104 16.85 29.43 12.10
N ASP A 105 17.43 30.57 11.74
CA ASP A 105 16.82 31.51 10.80
C ASP A 105 16.84 30.92 9.38
N ASN A 106 15.66 30.51 8.92
CA ASN A 106 15.49 29.81 7.65
C ASN A 106 15.48 30.76 6.43
N LYS A 107 15.75 32.07 6.60
CA LYS A 107 15.73 33.10 5.53
C LYS A 107 14.42 33.18 4.73
N ILE A 108 13.37 32.49 5.18
CA ILE A 108 12.03 32.52 4.59
C ILE A 108 11.32 33.73 5.22
N ARG A 109 11.11 34.77 4.42
CA ARG A 109 10.31 35.92 4.86
C ARG A 109 8.83 35.52 4.85
N ALA A 110 8.17 35.66 6.00
CA ALA A 110 6.72 35.48 6.09
C ALA A 110 6.02 36.48 5.16
N PRO A 111 5.00 36.07 4.40
CA PRO A 111 4.26 36.97 3.52
C PRO A 111 3.55 38.07 4.35
N ASN A 112 3.61 39.33 3.87
CA ASN A 112 3.21 40.53 4.63
C ASN A 112 1.72 40.91 4.50
N TRP A 113 0.87 39.98 4.06
CA TRP A 113 -0.58 40.16 4.07
C TRP A 113 -1.15 40.07 5.48
N MET A 114 -2.00 41.03 5.84
CA MET A 114 -2.60 41.23 7.18
C MET A 114 -3.29 39.98 7.74
N ARG A 115 -3.78 39.09 6.87
CA ARG A 115 -4.47 37.85 7.23
C ARG A 115 -3.53 36.78 7.81
N TRP A 116 -2.26 36.77 7.43
CA TRP A 116 -1.28 35.79 7.90
C TRP A 116 -0.79 36.05 9.32
N GLN A 117 -0.73 37.31 9.73
CA GLN A 117 -0.46 37.64 11.13
C GLN A 117 -1.60 37.14 12.03
N GLN A 118 -2.84 37.22 11.55
CA GLN A 118 -3.99 36.67 12.26
C GLN A 118 -3.93 35.13 12.30
N ASP A 119 -3.66 34.46 11.18
CA ASP A 119 -3.54 33.00 11.13
C ASP A 119 -2.44 32.45 12.07
N ILE A 120 -1.29 33.15 12.17
CA ILE A 120 -0.23 32.79 13.12
C ILE A 120 -0.73 32.91 14.57
N LYS A 121 -1.42 34.01 14.89
CA LYS A 121 -1.96 34.26 16.23
C LYS A 121 -3.02 33.21 16.59
N ASP A 122 -3.87 32.84 15.64
CA ASP A 122 -4.91 31.82 15.80
C ASP A 122 -4.29 30.43 15.99
N LEU A 123 -3.27 30.05 15.21
CA LEU A 123 -2.54 28.78 15.37
C LEU A 123 -1.83 28.68 16.73
N GLN A 124 -1.19 29.77 17.17
CA GLN A 124 -0.61 29.85 18.52
C GLN A 124 -1.69 29.72 19.60
N GLY A 125 -2.86 30.33 19.37
CA GLY A 125 -4.05 30.18 20.20
C GLY A 125 -4.53 28.72 20.28
N VAL A 126 -4.67 28.03 19.16
CA VAL A 126 -5.09 26.61 19.11
C VAL A 126 -4.10 25.75 19.90
N SER A 127 -2.80 25.94 19.68
CA SER A 127 -1.76 25.17 20.39
C SER A 127 -1.80 25.41 21.91
N LYS A 128 -2.02 26.65 22.35
CA LYS A 128 -2.07 26.99 23.78
C LYS A 128 -3.29 26.38 24.46
N HIS A 129 -4.47 26.48 23.84
CA HIS A 129 -5.70 25.87 24.36
C HIS A 129 -5.62 24.35 24.33
N GLY A 130 -5.10 23.76 23.26
CA GLY A 130 -4.92 22.32 23.16
C GLY A 130 -4.01 21.76 24.26
N LEU A 131 -2.87 22.41 24.53
CA LEU A 131 -1.97 22.01 25.62
C LEU A 131 -2.63 22.12 27.01
N ALA A 132 -3.44 23.16 27.23
CA ALA A 132 -4.17 23.34 28.49
C ALA A 132 -5.27 22.29 28.71
N ILE A 133 -5.94 21.84 27.63
CA ILE A 133 -6.92 20.75 27.71
C ILE A 133 -6.20 19.41 27.95
N ALA A 134 -5.12 19.15 27.22
CA ALA A 134 -4.35 17.91 27.36
C ALA A 134 -3.74 17.77 28.77
N SER A 135 -3.23 18.85 29.38
CA SER A 135 -2.70 18.81 30.74
C SER A 135 -3.78 18.47 31.77
N LYS A 136 -4.97 19.06 31.64
CA LYS A 136 -6.13 18.73 32.49
C LYS A 136 -6.56 17.27 32.33
N MET A 137 -6.55 16.75 31.10
CA MET A 137 -6.86 15.33 30.84
C MET A 137 -5.85 14.39 31.48
N ILE A 138 -4.55 14.68 31.34
CA ILE A 138 -3.49 13.87 31.94
C ILE A 138 -3.64 13.87 33.47
N ASN A 139 -3.91 15.01 34.07
CA ASN A 139 -4.14 15.11 35.51
C ASN A 139 -5.39 14.33 35.95
N HIS A 140 -6.49 14.37 35.19
CA HIS A 140 -7.67 13.52 35.43
C HIS A 140 -7.34 12.03 35.30
N PHE A 141 -6.55 11.64 34.31
CA PHE A 141 -6.19 10.23 34.12
C PHE A 141 -5.28 9.70 35.24
N ILE A 142 -4.41 10.55 35.80
CA ILE A 142 -3.51 10.19 36.91
C ILE A 142 -4.27 10.22 38.25
N MET A 143 -5.15 11.19 38.46
CA MET A 143 -5.92 11.39 39.71
C MET A 143 -7.40 11.66 39.41
N PRO A 144 -8.19 10.61 39.10
CA PRO A 144 -9.57 10.76 38.63
C PRO A 144 -10.54 11.28 39.69
N GLU A 145 -10.26 11.05 40.97
CA GLU A 145 -11.09 11.55 42.08
C GLU A 145 -10.78 13.01 42.46
N SER A 146 -9.59 13.52 42.09
CA SER A 146 -9.14 14.87 42.47
C SER A 146 -9.27 15.89 41.34
N HIS A 147 -9.32 15.44 40.08
CA HIS A 147 -9.46 16.30 38.91
C HIS A 147 -10.57 15.77 38.02
N GLY A 148 -11.48 16.63 37.55
CA GLY A 148 -12.52 16.26 36.59
C GLY A 148 -12.05 16.33 35.13
N LEU A 149 -12.78 15.70 34.22
CA LEU A 149 -12.59 15.87 32.77
C LEU A 149 -12.77 17.35 32.39
N PRO A 150 -11.97 17.89 31.44
CA PRO A 150 -12.18 19.25 30.98
C PRO A 150 -13.55 19.37 30.30
N PRO A 151 -14.32 20.44 30.58
CA PRO A 151 -15.62 20.64 29.94
C PRO A 151 -15.45 21.07 28.48
N LYS A 152 -16.43 20.70 27.64
CA LYS A 152 -16.51 21.18 26.25
C LYS A 152 -16.68 22.71 26.23
N PRO A 153 -16.01 23.45 25.33
CA PRO A 153 -16.21 24.90 25.20
C PRO A 153 -17.69 25.23 24.92
N SER A 154 -18.19 26.29 25.56
CA SER A 154 -19.57 26.77 25.38
C SER A 154 -19.78 27.31 23.96
N GLU A 155 -21.03 27.37 23.49
CA GLU A 155 -21.35 27.81 22.12
C GLU A 155 -20.94 29.26 21.81
N GLY A 156 -20.62 30.06 22.83
CA GLY A 156 -20.08 31.42 22.69
C GLY A 156 -18.55 31.51 22.68
N ALA A 157 -17.84 30.39 22.76
CA ALA A 157 -16.38 30.37 22.76
C ALA A 157 -15.80 30.70 21.38
N GLY A 158 -14.59 31.27 21.36
CA GLY A 158 -13.94 31.63 20.10
C GLY A 158 -13.69 30.40 19.22
N GLY A 159 -13.76 30.56 17.89
CA GLY A 159 -13.58 29.44 16.95
C GLY A 159 -12.25 28.68 17.11
N VAL A 160 -11.22 29.34 17.63
CA VAL A 160 -9.92 28.75 17.99
C VAL A 160 -10.03 27.70 19.10
N GLU A 161 -10.89 27.92 20.09
CA GLU A 161 -11.09 27.01 21.23
C GLU A 161 -11.86 25.76 20.80
N HIS A 162 -12.86 25.92 19.94
CA HIS A 162 -13.59 24.80 19.33
C HIS A 162 -12.69 23.92 18.48
N VAL A 163 -11.84 24.53 17.62
CA VAL A 163 -10.88 23.76 16.81
C VAL A 163 -9.86 23.04 17.70
N ALA A 164 -9.39 23.67 18.79
CA ALA A 164 -8.51 23.01 19.75
C ALA A 164 -9.20 21.83 20.47
N TRP A 165 -10.48 21.97 20.81
CA TRP A 165 -11.29 20.90 21.39
C TRP A 165 -11.50 19.75 20.41
N ASP A 166 -11.92 20.02 19.17
CA ASP A 166 -12.19 18.99 18.16
C ASP A 166 -10.95 18.13 17.86
N LEU A 167 -9.77 18.74 17.84
CA LEU A 167 -8.49 18.03 17.66
C LEU A 167 -8.18 17.05 18.81
N ILE A 168 -8.73 17.28 20.00
CA ILE A 168 -8.50 16.47 21.21
C ILE A 168 -9.70 15.54 21.50
N GLU A 169 -10.90 15.91 21.08
CA GLU A 169 -12.14 15.14 21.27
C GLU A 169 -12.05 13.75 20.64
N GLU A 170 -11.36 13.63 19.50
CA GLU A 170 -11.06 12.34 18.87
C GLU A 170 -10.19 11.41 19.75
N ALA A 171 -9.42 11.98 20.68
CA ALA A 171 -8.55 11.25 21.61
C ALA A 171 -9.22 10.96 22.96
N LEU A 172 -10.47 11.41 23.20
CA LEU A 172 -11.21 11.11 24.43
C LEU A 172 -11.67 9.64 24.45
N PRO A 173 -11.47 8.90 25.57
CA PRO A 173 -11.99 7.56 25.73
C PRO A 173 -13.52 7.59 25.88
N LYS A 174 -14.21 6.64 25.24
CA LYS A 174 -15.69 6.58 25.24
C LYS A 174 -16.29 5.81 26.43
N MET A 175 -15.51 5.04 27.19
CA MET A 175 -15.93 4.28 28.39
C MET A 175 -14.75 4.09 29.37
N SER A 176 -15.06 3.98 30.67
CA SER A 176 -14.14 4.10 31.82
C SER A 176 -13.20 2.92 32.11
N ASP A 177 -13.42 1.72 31.56
CA ASP A 177 -12.88 0.49 32.20
C ASP A 177 -11.64 -0.14 31.53
N ASP A 178 -10.99 0.53 30.58
CA ASP A 178 -9.89 -0.07 29.81
C ASP A 178 -8.58 0.72 29.96
N ILE A 179 -8.21 1.09 31.19
CA ILE A 179 -7.14 2.07 31.39
C ILE A 179 -5.73 1.43 31.48
N TRP A 180 -4.85 2.02 30.67
CA TRP A 180 -3.38 2.01 30.68
C TRP A 180 -2.65 0.86 29.98
N GLY A 181 -2.92 -0.42 30.27
CA GLY A 181 -2.06 -1.50 29.75
C GLY A 181 -2.23 -1.77 28.24
N LYS A 182 -3.48 -1.96 27.80
CA LYS A 182 -3.81 -2.27 26.40
C LYS A 182 -3.79 -1.03 25.51
N ILE A 183 -4.16 0.13 26.05
CA ILE A 183 -4.17 1.41 25.35
C ILE A 183 -2.74 1.92 25.14
N ALA A 184 -1.86 1.89 26.14
CA ALA A 184 -0.45 2.24 25.92
C ALA A 184 0.24 1.25 24.98
N LYS A 185 -0.04 -0.06 25.10
CA LYS A 185 0.49 -1.06 24.15
C LYS A 185 -0.13 -0.92 22.76
N GLY A 186 -1.37 -0.49 22.66
CA GLY A 186 -2.12 -0.24 21.43
C GLY A 186 -1.64 1.02 20.71
N HIS A 187 -1.48 2.13 21.43
CA HIS A 187 -0.91 3.37 20.92
C HIS A 187 0.57 3.21 20.62
N LEU A 188 1.36 2.54 21.45
CA LEU A 188 2.77 2.30 21.14
C LEU A 188 2.90 1.37 19.93
N LYS A 189 2.02 0.38 19.76
CA LYS A 189 1.92 -0.44 18.54
C LYS A 189 1.31 0.29 17.34
N ALA A 190 0.50 1.32 17.52
CA ALA A 190 -0.01 2.18 16.45
C ALA A 190 1.04 3.22 16.01
N PHE A 191 1.75 3.84 16.97
CA PHE A 191 2.81 4.82 16.71
C PHE A 191 4.10 4.16 16.20
N THR A 192 4.49 2.99 16.73
CA THR A 192 5.67 2.25 16.22
C THR A 192 5.33 1.30 15.08
N GLY A 193 4.12 0.72 15.09
CA GLY A 193 3.69 -0.23 14.06
C GLY A 193 3.22 0.47 12.79
N ASP A 194 2.38 1.50 12.84
CA ASP A 194 1.87 2.10 11.59
C ASP A 194 2.85 3.08 10.94
N LEU A 195 3.74 3.77 11.67
CA LEU A 195 4.77 4.58 11.02
C LEU A 195 5.88 3.72 10.41
N ASP A 196 6.25 2.60 11.04
CA ASP A 196 7.26 1.69 10.49
C ASP A 196 6.67 0.71 9.44
N GLN A 197 5.39 0.28 9.54
CA GLN A 197 4.72 -0.45 8.46
C GLN A 197 4.33 0.47 7.28
N ALA A 198 3.88 1.70 7.51
CA ALA A 198 3.61 2.64 6.43
C ALA A 198 4.91 3.10 5.76
N ALA A 199 6.00 3.30 6.49
CA ALA A 199 7.31 3.53 5.88
C ALA A 199 7.86 2.28 5.13
N LYS A 200 7.49 1.05 5.52
CA LYS A 200 7.94 -0.21 4.88
C LYS A 200 7.11 -0.69 3.68
N MET A 201 5.94 -0.13 3.41
CA MET A 201 5.10 -0.60 2.30
C MET A 201 5.50 0.07 0.98
N GLY A 202 5.94 -0.71 -0.01
CA GLY A 202 6.26 -0.16 -1.33
C GLY A 202 5.03 0.46 -2.01
N ALA A 203 5.21 1.55 -2.77
CA ALA A 203 4.12 2.32 -3.40
C ALA A 203 3.03 1.48 -4.12
N LEU A 204 3.42 0.37 -4.77
CA LEU A 204 2.47 -0.52 -5.46
C LEU A 204 1.50 -1.24 -4.52
N LYS A 205 1.89 -1.43 -3.26
CA LYS A 205 1.06 -2.05 -2.24
C LYS A 205 -0.08 -1.13 -1.82
N TYR A 206 0.18 0.17 -1.66
CA TYR A 206 -0.87 1.18 -1.47
C TYR A 206 -1.88 1.21 -2.62
N VAL A 207 -1.39 1.20 -3.86
CA VAL A 207 -2.25 1.15 -5.05
C VAL A 207 -3.12 -0.12 -5.04
N GLU A 208 -2.57 -1.25 -4.62
CA GLU A 208 -3.34 -2.48 -4.45
C GLU A 208 -4.44 -2.33 -3.40
N GLU A 209 -4.13 -1.82 -2.22
CA GLU A 209 -5.11 -1.68 -1.13
C GLU A 209 -6.24 -0.71 -1.51
N LEU A 210 -5.93 0.43 -2.15
CA LEU A 210 -6.92 1.34 -2.73
C LEU A 210 -7.83 0.61 -3.73
N GLN A 211 -7.23 -0.21 -4.60
CA GLN A 211 -7.98 -0.98 -5.59
C GLN A 211 -8.81 -2.13 -4.99
N LYS A 212 -8.61 -2.52 -3.74
CA LYS A 212 -9.53 -3.44 -3.05
C LYS A 212 -10.80 -2.72 -2.62
N LYS A 213 -10.69 -1.49 -2.11
CA LYS A 213 -11.81 -0.63 -1.68
C LYS A 213 -12.48 0.10 -2.85
N LYS A 214 -12.98 -0.63 -3.86
CA LYS A 214 -13.55 -0.03 -5.10
C LYS A 214 -14.83 0.78 -4.92
N GLN A 215 -15.53 0.58 -3.80
CA GLN A 215 -16.75 1.32 -3.45
C GLN A 215 -16.46 2.64 -2.76
N SER A 216 -15.20 2.92 -2.38
CA SER A 216 -14.83 4.25 -1.87
C SER A 216 -15.06 5.33 -2.91
N ASP A 217 -15.46 6.53 -2.46
CA ASP A 217 -15.85 7.63 -3.34
C ASP A 217 -14.74 8.01 -4.32
N VAL A 218 -13.49 8.03 -3.85
CA VAL A 218 -12.31 8.33 -4.68
C VAL A 218 -12.17 7.34 -5.84
N VAL A 219 -12.28 6.03 -5.56
CA VAL A 219 -12.12 5.01 -6.60
C VAL A 219 -13.36 4.94 -7.49
N ALA A 220 -14.55 5.11 -6.92
CA ALA A 220 -15.81 5.15 -7.67
C ALA A 220 -15.83 6.32 -8.66
N PHE A 221 -15.46 7.52 -8.21
CA PHE A 221 -15.31 8.71 -9.05
C PHE A 221 -14.30 8.47 -10.19
N LEU A 222 -13.10 7.97 -9.85
CA LEU A 222 -12.06 7.66 -10.83
C LEU A 222 -12.53 6.64 -11.87
N LEU A 223 -13.24 5.58 -11.45
CA LEU A 223 -13.80 4.58 -12.34
C LEU A 223 -14.91 5.18 -13.21
N ARG A 224 -15.74 6.09 -12.70
CA ARG A 224 -16.78 6.75 -13.48
C ARG A 224 -16.18 7.57 -14.64
N VAL A 225 -15.19 8.41 -14.34
CA VAL A 225 -14.48 9.22 -15.35
C VAL A 225 -13.79 8.34 -16.39
N ARG A 226 -13.04 7.32 -15.94
CA ARG A 226 -12.39 6.36 -16.85
C ARG A 226 -13.39 5.60 -17.72
N CYS A 227 -14.56 5.26 -17.17
CA CYS A 227 -15.57 4.54 -17.94
C CYS A 227 -16.19 5.42 -19.03
N TRP A 228 -16.31 6.73 -18.79
CA TRP A 228 -16.71 7.67 -19.82
C TRP A 228 -15.68 7.73 -20.96
N GLU A 229 -14.40 7.89 -20.64
CA GLU A 229 -13.30 7.89 -21.64
C GLU A 229 -13.31 6.59 -22.48
N LEU A 230 -13.37 5.43 -21.81
CA LEU A 230 -13.35 4.12 -22.47
C LEU A 230 -14.58 3.85 -23.36
N ARG A 231 -15.70 4.56 -23.16
CA ARG A 231 -16.87 4.46 -24.02
C ARG A 231 -16.66 5.17 -25.35
N GLN A 232 -15.97 6.31 -25.33
CA GLN A 232 -15.66 7.10 -26.53
C GLN A 232 -14.62 6.41 -27.41
N LEU A 233 -13.71 5.64 -26.82
CA LEU A 233 -12.66 4.93 -27.55
C LEU A 233 -13.18 3.69 -28.29
N ASN A 234 -12.43 3.28 -29.31
CA ASN A 234 -12.71 2.07 -30.11
C ASN A 234 -12.76 0.80 -29.26
N VAL A 235 -13.51 -0.20 -29.74
CA VAL A 235 -13.75 -1.48 -29.04
C VAL A 235 -12.46 -2.17 -28.61
N ILE A 236 -11.45 -2.17 -29.49
CA ILE A 236 -10.09 -2.64 -29.25
C ILE A 236 -9.15 -1.51 -29.63
N HIS A 237 -8.36 -1.01 -28.68
CA HIS A 237 -7.35 0.01 -28.94
C HIS A 237 -6.10 -0.24 -28.11
N ARG A 238 -4.96 0.23 -28.60
CA ARG A 238 -3.68 0.13 -27.90
C ARG A 238 -3.62 1.17 -26.77
N ALA A 239 -3.20 0.75 -25.59
CA ALA A 239 -2.87 1.66 -24.50
C ALA A 239 -1.37 1.92 -24.47
N SER A 240 -0.96 3.17 -24.24
CA SER A 240 0.46 3.54 -24.12
C SER A 240 1.08 2.97 -22.84
N ARG A 241 0.31 2.94 -21.75
CA ARG A 241 0.73 2.46 -20.42
C ARG A 241 -0.41 1.67 -19.76
N PRO A 242 -0.10 0.75 -18.82
CA PRO A 242 -1.12 0.07 -18.04
C PRO A 242 -1.87 1.08 -17.17
N SER A 243 -3.20 1.01 -17.14
CA SER A 243 -4.02 1.81 -16.21
C SER A 243 -3.81 1.40 -14.75
N ARG A 244 -3.37 0.14 -14.55
CA ARG A 244 -3.13 -0.48 -13.25
C ARG A 244 -1.77 -1.16 -13.23
N LEU A 245 -0.74 -0.40 -12.84
CA LEU A 245 0.64 -0.88 -12.82
C LEU A 245 0.84 -2.00 -11.78
N ASP A 246 0.18 -1.91 -10.62
CA ASP A 246 0.15 -2.93 -9.55
C ASP A 246 -0.24 -4.31 -10.12
N LYS A 247 -1.37 -4.34 -10.84
CA LYS A 247 -1.95 -5.57 -11.32
C LYS A 247 -1.22 -6.10 -12.54
N ALA A 248 -0.81 -5.22 -13.45
CA ALA A 248 -0.04 -5.59 -14.62
C ALA A 248 1.28 -6.27 -14.22
N ARG A 249 2.03 -5.68 -13.28
CA ARG A 249 3.32 -6.23 -12.82
C ARG A 249 3.16 -7.62 -12.20
N ARG A 250 2.12 -7.83 -11.38
CA ARG A 250 1.82 -9.14 -10.80
C ARG A 250 1.54 -10.22 -11.84
N LEU A 251 1.00 -9.81 -12.99
CA LEU A 251 0.67 -10.72 -14.09
C LEU A 251 1.80 -10.89 -15.10
N GLY A 252 2.98 -10.32 -14.83
CA GLY A 252 4.20 -10.49 -15.62
C GLY A 252 4.51 -9.36 -16.59
N TYR A 253 3.80 -8.22 -16.53
CA TYR A 253 4.20 -7.04 -17.29
C TYR A 253 5.51 -6.45 -16.76
N LYS A 254 6.40 -6.09 -17.68
CA LYS A 254 7.61 -5.33 -17.42
C LYS A 254 7.65 -4.13 -18.36
N ALA A 255 8.09 -2.98 -17.84
CA ALA A 255 8.21 -1.75 -18.62
C ALA A 255 9.53 -1.79 -19.42
N LYS A 256 9.55 -2.60 -20.48
CA LYS A 256 10.64 -2.68 -21.46
C LYS A 256 10.06 -2.92 -22.85
N GLN A 257 10.87 -2.69 -23.88
CA GLN A 257 10.45 -2.90 -25.27
C GLN A 257 10.03 -4.36 -25.51
N GLY A 258 9.02 -4.54 -26.37
CA GLY A 258 8.39 -5.83 -26.67
C GLY A 258 7.16 -6.17 -25.81
N TYR A 259 6.89 -5.46 -24.72
CA TYR A 259 5.59 -5.54 -24.03
C TYR A 259 4.61 -4.51 -24.58
N VAL A 260 3.37 -4.94 -24.84
CA VAL A 260 2.30 -4.08 -25.34
C VAL A 260 1.03 -4.32 -24.54
N ILE A 261 0.21 -3.29 -24.40
CA ILE A 261 -1.06 -3.37 -23.69
C ILE A 261 -2.17 -2.93 -24.63
N TYR A 262 -3.22 -3.74 -24.69
CA TYR A 262 -4.45 -3.40 -25.40
C TYR A 262 -5.62 -3.36 -24.44
N ARG A 263 -6.48 -2.35 -24.62
CA ARG A 263 -7.77 -2.25 -23.94
C ARG A 263 -8.83 -2.83 -24.85
N VAL A 264 -9.74 -3.59 -24.26
CA VAL A 264 -10.87 -4.20 -24.97
C VAL A 264 -12.14 -4.13 -24.13
N ARG A 265 -13.26 -3.80 -24.77
CA ARG A 265 -14.59 -3.91 -24.18
C ARG A 265 -15.31 -5.17 -24.65
N VAL A 266 -15.99 -5.84 -23.73
CA VAL A 266 -16.80 -7.03 -23.98
C VAL A 266 -18.20 -6.80 -23.41
N ARG A 267 -19.23 -7.05 -24.23
CA ARG A 267 -20.63 -6.88 -23.81
C ARG A 267 -20.97 -7.82 -22.65
N ARG A 268 -21.68 -7.29 -21.66
CA ARG A 268 -22.21 -8.01 -20.50
C ARG A 268 -23.44 -8.82 -20.89
N GLY A 269 -23.78 -9.78 -20.04
CA GLY A 269 -24.98 -10.61 -20.18
C GLY A 269 -24.67 -12.04 -20.63
N GLY A 270 -25.74 -12.80 -20.83
CA GLY A 270 -25.71 -14.15 -21.39
C GLY A 270 -25.49 -14.13 -22.90
N ARG A 271 -25.44 -15.32 -23.50
CA ARG A 271 -25.36 -15.47 -24.96
C ARG A 271 -26.64 -16.13 -25.45
N LYS A 272 -27.45 -15.39 -26.20
CA LYS A 272 -28.61 -15.94 -26.92
C LYS A 272 -28.13 -17.01 -27.89
N ARG A 273 -28.82 -18.14 -27.97
CA ARG A 273 -28.58 -19.14 -29.01
C ARG A 273 -28.87 -18.51 -30.39
N PRO A 274 -27.99 -18.67 -31.39
CA PRO A 274 -28.30 -18.28 -32.76
C PRO A 274 -29.32 -19.27 -33.35
N ALA A 275 -30.61 -18.98 -33.17
CA ALA A 275 -31.72 -19.73 -33.76
C ALA A 275 -32.61 -18.72 -34.51
N PRO A 276 -32.85 -18.90 -35.82
CA PRO A 276 -33.76 -18.04 -36.59
C PRO A 276 -35.13 -17.99 -35.92
N LYS A 277 -35.66 -16.78 -35.68
CA LYS A 277 -36.92 -16.53 -34.95
C LYS A 277 -37.04 -17.18 -33.56
N GLY A 278 -35.95 -17.74 -33.02
CA GLY A 278 -36.00 -18.55 -31.81
C GLY A 278 -36.56 -19.97 -32.03
N ALA A 279 -36.83 -20.39 -33.26
CA ALA A 279 -37.30 -21.75 -33.52
C ALA A 279 -36.14 -22.75 -33.36
N THR A 280 -36.29 -23.67 -32.41
CA THR A 280 -35.35 -24.77 -32.15
C THR A 280 -36.08 -26.10 -32.32
N TYR A 281 -35.53 -27.00 -33.14
CA TYR A 281 -36.12 -28.31 -33.40
C TYR A 281 -35.59 -29.39 -32.43
N GLY A 282 -36.36 -30.46 -32.28
CA GLY A 282 -36.01 -31.62 -31.45
C GLY A 282 -36.56 -31.55 -30.02
N LYS A 283 -35.93 -32.33 -29.12
CA LYS A 283 -36.42 -32.56 -27.75
C LYS A 283 -36.58 -31.25 -26.95
N PRO A 284 -37.61 -31.14 -26.08
CA PRO A 284 -37.86 -29.94 -25.26
C PRO A 284 -36.66 -29.44 -24.44
N THR A 285 -35.79 -30.35 -23.97
CA THR A 285 -34.57 -30.01 -23.24
C THR A 285 -33.60 -29.10 -24.01
N ASN A 286 -33.64 -29.17 -25.34
CA ASN A 286 -32.80 -28.37 -26.23
C ASN A 286 -33.47 -27.08 -26.70
N GLN A 287 -34.71 -26.77 -26.27
CA GLN A 287 -35.45 -25.62 -26.79
C GLN A 287 -35.13 -24.28 -26.10
N GLY A 288 -34.21 -24.27 -25.12
CA GLY A 288 -33.81 -23.04 -24.42
C GLY A 288 -33.01 -22.05 -25.30
N ILE A 289 -33.38 -20.77 -25.26
CA ILE A 289 -32.78 -19.69 -26.09
C ILE A 289 -32.09 -18.62 -25.24
N ASN A 290 -32.81 -18.01 -24.30
CA ASN A 290 -32.40 -16.76 -23.63
C ASN A 290 -31.53 -16.98 -22.39
N GLN A 291 -31.84 -17.99 -21.56
CA GLN A 291 -31.19 -18.19 -20.26
C GLN A 291 -29.84 -18.92 -20.34
N LEU A 292 -29.33 -19.15 -21.55
CA LEU A 292 -28.06 -19.82 -21.78
C LEU A 292 -26.87 -18.95 -21.32
N LYS A 293 -25.94 -19.59 -20.62
CA LYS A 293 -24.69 -18.96 -20.16
C LYS A 293 -23.53 -19.45 -20.99
N TYR A 294 -22.63 -18.53 -21.35
CA TYR A 294 -21.44 -18.90 -22.10
C TYR A 294 -20.44 -19.64 -21.21
N GLN A 295 -19.87 -20.74 -21.72
CA GLN A 295 -18.95 -21.57 -20.95
C GLN A 295 -17.64 -20.85 -20.57
N ARG A 296 -17.18 -19.91 -21.41
CA ARG A 296 -15.97 -19.11 -21.15
C ARG A 296 -16.35 -17.80 -20.46
N SER A 297 -15.46 -17.34 -19.57
CA SER A 297 -15.63 -16.02 -18.96
C SER A 297 -15.45 -14.88 -19.97
N LEU A 298 -16.10 -13.73 -19.72
CA LEU A 298 -15.96 -12.52 -20.56
C LEU A 298 -14.50 -12.07 -20.73
N LYS A 299 -13.68 -12.29 -19.70
CA LYS A 299 -12.24 -12.03 -19.72
C LYS A 299 -11.49 -12.92 -20.72
N ALA A 300 -11.90 -14.18 -20.89
CA ALA A 300 -11.31 -15.06 -21.90
C ALA A 300 -11.73 -14.64 -23.31
N THR A 301 -12.97 -14.18 -23.50
CA THR A 301 -13.44 -13.60 -24.77
C THR A 301 -12.66 -12.31 -25.11
N ALA A 302 -12.32 -11.49 -24.11
CA ALA A 302 -11.47 -10.32 -24.28
C ALA A 302 -10.07 -10.71 -24.79
N GLU A 303 -9.42 -11.69 -24.15
CA GLU A 303 -8.11 -12.21 -24.57
C GLU A 303 -8.16 -12.73 -26.02
N GLU A 304 -9.18 -13.48 -26.39
CA GLU A 304 -9.36 -14.04 -27.72
C GLU A 304 -9.59 -12.97 -28.79
N ARG A 305 -10.42 -11.95 -28.50
CA ARG A 305 -10.65 -10.82 -29.42
C ARG A 305 -9.36 -10.07 -29.71
N VAL A 306 -8.55 -9.80 -28.68
CA VAL A 306 -7.26 -9.11 -28.83
C VAL A 306 -6.25 -10.01 -29.55
N GLY A 307 -6.17 -11.29 -29.21
CA GLY A 307 -5.28 -12.25 -29.86
C GLY A 307 -5.56 -12.41 -31.36
N ARG A 308 -6.83 -12.38 -31.77
CA ARG A 308 -7.22 -12.37 -33.19
C ARG A 308 -6.85 -11.07 -33.90
N ARG A 309 -7.05 -9.91 -33.25
CA ARG A 309 -6.70 -8.59 -33.83
C ARG A 309 -5.19 -8.40 -33.94
N CYS A 310 -4.42 -8.93 -32.98
CA CYS A 310 -2.96 -8.82 -32.89
C CYS A 310 -2.30 -10.19 -33.07
N ALA A 311 -2.51 -10.85 -34.21
CA ALA A 311 -2.12 -12.24 -34.43
C ALA A 311 -0.60 -12.51 -34.29
N ASN A 312 0.23 -11.50 -34.61
CA ASN A 312 1.69 -11.59 -34.51
C ASN A 312 2.20 -11.54 -33.07
N LEU A 313 1.39 -11.02 -32.14
CA LEU A 313 1.74 -10.92 -30.73
C LEU A 313 1.29 -12.15 -29.95
N ARG A 314 1.82 -12.32 -28.74
CA ARG A 314 1.49 -13.41 -27.82
C ARG A 314 0.75 -12.87 -26.60
N VAL A 315 -0.45 -13.37 -26.34
CA VAL A 315 -1.19 -13.03 -25.12
C VAL A 315 -0.49 -13.66 -23.91
N LEU A 316 -0.03 -12.82 -22.99
CA LEU A 316 0.56 -13.25 -21.73
C LEU A 316 -0.54 -13.51 -20.70
N ASN A 317 -1.30 -12.46 -20.37
CA ASN A 317 -2.37 -12.46 -19.39
C ASN A 317 -3.29 -11.25 -19.60
N SER A 318 -4.35 -11.13 -18.80
CA SER A 318 -5.21 -9.94 -18.80
C SER A 318 -5.74 -9.61 -17.41
N TYR A 319 -6.31 -8.41 -17.24
CA TYR A 319 -6.96 -8.00 -15.99
C TYR A 319 -8.14 -7.05 -16.23
N TRP A 320 -9.03 -7.01 -15.25
CA TRP A 320 -10.19 -6.11 -15.25
C TRP A 320 -9.75 -4.69 -14.88
N ILE A 321 -10.32 -3.70 -15.57
CA ILE A 321 -10.08 -2.29 -15.30
C ILE A 321 -11.36 -1.60 -14.84
N ASN A 322 -12.46 -1.85 -15.56
CA ASN A 322 -13.71 -1.11 -15.35
C ASN A 322 -14.93 -1.88 -15.85
N GLN A 323 -16.13 -1.44 -15.48
CA GLN A 323 -17.40 -1.96 -16.01
C GLN A 323 -18.50 -0.88 -15.97
N ASP A 324 -19.35 -0.87 -17.00
CA ASP A 324 -20.63 -0.15 -17.00
C ASP A 324 -21.78 -1.16 -17.06
N SER A 325 -23.03 -0.70 -17.23
CA SER A 325 -24.20 -1.57 -17.36
C SER A 325 -24.11 -2.56 -18.54
N THR A 326 -23.52 -2.14 -19.65
CA THR A 326 -23.55 -2.85 -20.95
C THR A 326 -22.26 -3.62 -21.26
N TYR A 327 -21.12 -3.19 -20.74
CA TYR A 327 -19.78 -3.63 -21.09
C TYR A 327 -18.89 -3.84 -19.86
N LYS A 328 -17.94 -4.76 -20.00
CA LYS A 328 -16.77 -4.89 -19.12
C LYS A 328 -15.51 -4.59 -19.90
N TYR A 329 -14.60 -3.86 -19.27
CA TYR A 329 -13.34 -3.41 -19.85
C TYR A 329 -12.18 -4.17 -19.25
N TYR A 330 -11.32 -4.67 -20.12
CA TYR A 330 -10.13 -5.45 -19.77
C TYR A 330 -8.89 -4.88 -20.45
N GLU A 331 -7.76 -4.99 -19.77
CA GLU A 331 -6.44 -4.74 -20.33
C GLU A 331 -5.77 -6.09 -20.55
N VAL A 332 -5.34 -6.35 -21.78
CA VAL A 332 -4.65 -7.56 -22.20
C VAL A 332 -3.18 -7.23 -22.40
N ILE A 333 -2.32 -7.97 -21.70
CA ILE A 333 -0.87 -7.88 -21.80
C ILE A 333 -0.43 -8.79 -22.94
N LEU A 334 0.19 -8.19 -23.94
CA LEU A 334 0.75 -8.84 -25.11
C LEU A 334 2.27 -8.73 -25.07
N VAL A 335 2.93 -9.71 -25.67
CA VAL A 335 4.39 -9.76 -25.84
C VAL A 335 4.69 -9.98 -27.31
N ASP A 336 5.64 -9.22 -27.84
CA ASP A 336 6.19 -9.40 -29.17
C ASP A 336 7.31 -10.46 -29.15
N PRO A 337 7.12 -11.65 -29.76
CA PRO A 337 8.12 -12.70 -29.79
C PRO A 337 9.30 -12.40 -30.74
N GLN A 338 9.16 -11.44 -31.66
CA GLN A 338 10.21 -11.07 -32.62
C GLN A 338 11.20 -10.04 -32.02
N HIS A 339 10.81 -9.33 -30.96
CA HIS A 339 11.62 -8.29 -30.36
C HIS A 339 12.85 -8.85 -29.60
N LYS A 340 14.06 -8.32 -29.89
CA LYS A 340 15.33 -8.76 -29.27
C LYS A 340 15.28 -8.78 -27.74
N ALA A 341 14.76 -7.71 -27.13
CA ALA A 341 14.63 -7.60 -25.66
C ALA A 341 13.73 -8.66 -24.99
N ILE A 342 12.87 -9.34 -25.76
CA ILE A 342 12.06 -10.47 -25.28
C ILE A 342 12.81 -11.78 -25.48
N ARG A 343 13.44 -11.97 -26.65
CA ARG A 343 14.20 -13.17 -26.99
C ARG A 343 15.41 -13.40 -26.07
N ILE A 344 16.09 -12.31 -25.70
CA ILE A 344 17.28 -12.33 -24.84
C ILE A 344 16.92 -12.57 -23.36
N ASP A 345 15.74 -12.14 -22.90
CA ASP A 345 15.40 -12.25 -21.48
C ASP A 345 14.95 -13.66 -21.08
N PRO A 346 15.74 -14.39 -20.26
CA PRO A 346 15.44 -15.77 -19.89
C PRO A 346 14.15 -15.93 -19.08
N ARG A 347 13.60 -14.86 -18.49
CA ARG A 347 12.37 -14.92 -17.69
C ARG A 347 11.11 -15.02 -18.54
N ILE A 348 11.15 -14.54 -19.79
CA ILE A 348 9.99 -14.48 -20.68
C ILE A 348 10.21 -15.19 -22.02
N ASN A 349 11.46 -15.47 -22.41
CA ASN A 349 11.80 -16.06 -23.70
C ASN A 349 11.03 -17.36 -24.02
N TRP A 350 10.57 -18.11 -23.01
CA TRP A 350 9.68 -19.27 -23.19
C TRP A 350 8.49 -18.96 -24.10
N ILE A 351 7.91 -17.76 -24.04
CA ILE A 351 6.73 -17.38 -24.84
C ILE A 351 7.01 -17.30 -26.35
N VAL A 352 8.28 -17.22 -26.74
CA VAL A 352 8.75 -17.13 -28.12
C VAL A 352 8.59 -18.48 -28.84
N ASN A 353 8.68 -19.60 -28.11
CA ASN A 353 8.63 -20.93 -28.71
C ASN A 353 7.30 -21.13 -29.48
N PRO A 354 7.33 -21.84 -30.62
CA PRO A 354 6.15 -22.01 -31.49
C PRO A 354 4.98 -22.69 -30.77
N VAL A 355 5.24 -23.52 -29.76
CA VAL A 355 4.24 -24.20 -28.93
C VAL A 355 3.33 -23.22 -28.17
N HIS A 356 3.76 -21.96 -28.01
CA HIS A 356 3.03 -20.89 -27.32
C HIS A 356 2.25 -19.95 -28.26
N LYS A 357 2.10 -20.30 -29.54
CA LYS A 357 1.17 -19.64 -30.48
C LYS A 357 -0.28 -19.71 -29.97
N HIS A 358 -1.01 -18.59 -30.07
CA HIS A 358 -2.46 -18.50 -29.75
C HIS A 358 -2.90 -19.24 -28.46
N ARG A 359 -2.24 -18.94 -27.34
CA ARG A 359 -2.55 -19.54 -26.02
C ARG A 359 -3.96 -19.19 -25.56
N GLU A 360 -4.44 -18.00 -25.91
CA GLU A 360 -5.79 -17.50 -25.66
C GLU A 360 -6.86 -18.35 -26.33
N SER A 361 -6.63 -18.77 -27.58
CA SER A 361 -7.56 -19.63 -28.34
C SER A 361 -7.63 -21.05 -27.76
N ARG A 362 -6.50 -21.56 -27.25
CA ARG A 362 -6.41 -22.89 -26.61
C ARG A 362 -6.77 -22.90 -25.12
N GLY A 363 -7.11 -21.74 -24.54
CA GLY A 363 -7.45 -21.61 -23.13
C GLY A 363 -6.29 -21.94 -22.18
N LEU A 364 -5.06 -21.57 -22.55
CA LEU A 364 -3.85 -21.78 -21.75
C LEU A 364 -3.43 -20.54 -20.93
N THR A 365 -4.14 -19.42 -21.08
CA THR A 365 -4.03 -18.26 -20.19
C THR A 365 -4.58 -18.59 -18.80
N ALA A 366 -4.24 -17.79 -17.78
CA ALA A 366 -4.76 -17.99 -16.43
C ALA A 366 -6.30 -18.03 -16.40
N THR A 367 -6.93 -17.14 -17.18
CA THR A 367 -8.38 -17.08 -17.35
C THR A 367 -8.94 -18.34 -18.01
N GLY A 368 -8.29 -18.81 -19.08
CA GLY A 368 -8.68 -20.03 -19.79
C GLY A 368 -8.56 -21.29 -18.93
N LYS A 369 -7.45 -21.43 -18.19
CA LYS A 369 -7.23 -22.55 -17.26
C LYS A 369 -8.31 -22.61 -16.17
N LYS A 370 -8.68 -21.46 -15.59
CA LYS A 370 -9.76 -21.35 -14.60
C LYS A 370 -11.10 -21.80 -15.19
N SER A 371 -11.45 -21.32 -16.38
CA SER A 371 -12.70 -21.68 -17.07
C SER A 371 -12.78 -23.18 -17.43
N ARG A 372 -11.64 -23.82 -17.70
CA ARG A 372 -11.56 -25.26 -17.97
C ARG A 372 -11.66 -26.14 -16.71
N GLY A 373 -11.71 -25.53 -15.52
CA GLY A 373 -11.71 -26.27 -14.26
C GLY A 373 -10.41 -27.05 -14.04
N LEU A 374 -9.27 -26.53 -14.49
CA LEU A 374 -7.97 -27.16 -14.25
C LEU A 374 -7.49 -26.80 -12.84
N ASN A 375 -7.57 -27.73 -11.91
CA ASN A 375 -7.07 -27.58 -10.55
C ASN A 375 -6.78 -28.96 -9.94
N LYS A 376 -6.37 -29.00 -8.67
CA LYS A 376 -5.99 -30.23 -7.94
C LYS A 376 -7.06 -30.64 -6.93
N GLY A 377 -7.13 -31.93 -6.61
CA GLY A 377 -8.01 -32.51 -5.60
C GLY A 377 -9.27 -33.19 -6.16
N HIS A 378 -10.01 -33.88 -5.28
CA HIS A 378 -11.16 -34.74 -5.62
C HIS A 378 -12.21 -34.09 -6.54
N ARG A 379 -12.46 -32.77 -6.40
CA ARG A 379 -13.41 -32.02 -7.25
C ARG A 379 -12.99 -31.88 -8.71
N TYR A 380 -11.74 -32.21 -9.05
CA TYR A 380 -11.15 -31.97 -10.38
C TYR A 380 -10.72 -33.26 -11.11
N ASN A 381 -11.08 -34.43 -10.58
CA ASN A 381 -10.74 -35.73 -11.16
C ASN A 381 -11.17 -35.86 -12.64
N LYS A 382 -12.32 -35.26 -13.00
CA LYS A 382 -12.88 -35.28 -14.36
C LYS A 382 -12.33 -34.18 -15.28
N THR A 383 -11.47 -33.28 -14.79
CA THR A 383 -11.00 -32.11 -15.55
C THR A 383 -9.48 -31.92 -15.56
N GLN A 384 -8.72 -32.59 -14.69
CA GLN A 384 -7.27 -32.39 -14.50
C GLN A 384 -6.43 -32.38 -15.80
N ALA A 385 -6.63 -33.35 -16.70
CA ALA A 385 -5.94 -33.42 -17.99
C ALA A 385 -6.73 -32.78 -19.16
N GLY A 386 -7.89 -32.18 -18.84
CA GLY A 386 -8.90 -31.71 -19.78
C GLY A 386 -10.12 -32.64 -19.84
N ARG A 387 -11.32 -32.07 -19.70
CA ARG A 387 -12.60 -32.81 -19.63
C ARG A 387 -12.76 -33.87 -20.73
N ARG A 388 -12.48 -33.52 -21.99
CA ARG A 388 -12.62 -34.44 -23.13
C ARG A 388 -11.57 -35.56 -23.12
N LYS A 389 -10.33 -35.26 -22.70
CA LYS A 389 -9.26 -36.26 -22.59
C LYS A 389 -9.57 -37.28 -21.50
N THR A 390 -10.00 -36.81 -20.32
CA THR A 390 -10.40 -37.68 -19.22
C THR A 390 -11.62 -38.52 -19.58
N TRP A 391 -12.64 -37.91 -20.21
CA TRP A 391 -13.81 -38.65 -20.68
C TRP A 391 -13.42 -39.73 -21.69
N LYS A 392 -12.57 -39.41 -22.70
CA LYS A 392 -12.11 -40.40 -23.68
C LYS A 392 -11.44 -41.58 -22.98
N ARG A 393 -10.49 -41.33 -22.07
CA ARG A 393 -9.81 -42.39 -21.31
C ARG A 393 -10.78 -43.35 -20.59
N HIS A 394 -11.84 -42.83 -19.99
CA HIS A 394 -12.79 -43.67 -19.23
C HIS A 394 -13.78 -44.43 -20.12
N ASN A 395 -13.99 -43.98 -21.35
CA ASN A 395 -14.91 -44.60 -22.31
C ASN A 395 -14.16 -45.39 -23.40
N THR A 396 -12.83 -45.41 -23.37
CA THR A 396 -12.03 -46.25 -24.27
C THR A 396 -12.06 -47.68 -23.73
N LEU A 397 -12.60 -48.61 -24.53
CA LEU A 397 -12.46 -50.04 -24.28
C LEU A 397 -10.99 -50.45 -24.43
N SER A 398 -10.39 -50.97 -23.36
CA SER A 398 -9.01 -51.46 -23.37
C SER A 398 -9.01 -52.96 -23.64
N LEU A 399 -8.57 -53.36 -24.83
CA LEU A 399 -8.42 -54.75 -25.23
C LEU A 399 -6.94 -55.11 -25.22
N TRP A 400 -6.50 -55.76 -24.15
CA TRP A 400 -5.13 -56.26 -24.05
C TRP A 400 -4.96 -57.55 -24.86
N ARG A 401 -3.73 -57.78 -25.34
CA ARG A 401 -3.39 -58.99 -26.12
C ARG A 401 -3.61 -60.27 -25.32
N TYR A 402 -3.34 -60.22 -24.02
CA TYR A 402 -3.61 -61.25 -23.04
C TYR A 402 -4.49 -60.63 -21.97
N ARG A 403 -5.61 -61.28 -21.63
CA ARG A 403 -6.60 -60.77 -20.67
C ARG A 403 -6.37 -61.34 -19.29
#